data_AF-A0AAV6WUD8-F1
#
_entry.id   AF-A0AAV6WUD8-F1
#
_cell.length_a   1.000
_cell.length_b   1.000
_cell.length_c   1.000
_cell.angle_alpha   90.00
_cell.angle_beta   90.00
_cell.angle_gamma   90.00
#
_symmetry.space_group_name_H-M   'P 1'
#
loop_
_entity.id
_entity.type
_entity.pdbx_description
1 polymer ?
#
loop_
_entity_poly.entity_id
_entity_poly.type
_entity_poly.pdbx_seq_one_letter_code
_entity_poly.pdbx_strand_id
1 'polypeptide(L)'
;MIPVASKYVLRRNLFGYDINKKGTPDGSIKVPESLGIVIGIVFLVVTILFQYFNFTADSNWLVEYNAALASVCFMILLGFVDDVLDVPWRVKLVLPSIAALPLLMAYAGHTTIIIPKPLVPYIGLDILDLGWIYKLYMGLLAVFCTNSINIHAGLNGLEVGQTVVISCAILIHNVMQIGASTDPEYKQAHAFSIYLVQPLLATSLALLSFNWYPSSVFVGDTYTYFAGMTMAVAGILGHFRCVSRIYYIIA
;
A
#
# COMPACT_ATOMS: atom_id res chain seq x y z
N MET A 1 -11.46 17.22 4.42
CA MET A 1 -10.30 17.29 5.34
C MET A 1 -9.05 17.85 4.67
N ILE A 2 -8.74 17.45 3.42
CA ILE A 2 -7.57 17.93 2.66
C ILE A 2 -7.42 19.47 2.70
N PRO A 3 -8.40 20.32 2.30
CA PRO A 3 -8.18 21.78 2.28
C PRO A 3 -7.94 22.40 3.66
N VAL A 4 -8.44 21.77 4.72
CA VAL A 4 -8.23 22.22 6.09
C VAL A 4 -6.81 21.90 6.52
N ALA A 5 -6.36 20.66 6.30
CA ALA A 5 -5.00 20.22 6.60
C ALA A 5 -3.95 21.00 5.79
N SER A 6 -4.22 21.28 4.51
CA SER A 6 -3.38 22.11 3.65
C SER A 6 -3.00 23.44 4.31
N LYS A 7 -3.96 24.12 4.96
CA LYS A 7 -3.68 25.39 5.67
C LYS A 7 -2.73 25.21 6.86
N TYR A 8 -2.80 24.07 7.55
CA TYR A 8 -1.94 23.79 8.70
C TYR A 8 -0.53 23.40 8.29
N VAL A 9 -0.36 22.56 7.26
CA VAL A 9 0.98 22.17 6.77
C VAL A 9 1.73 23.37 6.19
N LEU A 10 1.02 24.26 5.47
CA LEU A 10 1.61 25.52 4.99
C LEU A 10 2.10 26.42 6.13
N ARG A 11 1.35 26.50 7.24
CA ARG A 11 1.77 27.25 8.45
C ARG A 11 3.01 26.65 9.13
N ARG A 12 3.29 25.38 8.90
CA ARG A 12 4.45 24.66 9.45
C ARG A 12 5.62 24.59 8.48
N ASN A 13 5.56 25.32 7.36
CA ASN A 13 6.56 25.29 6.28
C ASN A 13 6.73 23.91 5.61
N LEU A 14 5.71 23.06 5.66
CA LEU A 14 5.65 21.80 4.90
C LEU A 14 5.00 22.10 3.53
N PHE A 15 5.85 22.47 2.57
CA PHE A 15 5.44 22.79 1.20
C PHE A 15 6.57 22.51 0.21
N GLY A 16 6.18 22.22 -1.02
CA GLY A 16 7.07 22.08 -2.17
C GLY A 16 6.74 23.09 -3.27
N TYR A 17 7.68 23.25 -4.20
CA TYR A 17 7.45 23.94 -5.47
C TYR A 17 7.28 22.92 -6.58
N ASP A 18 6.40 23.18 -7.53
CA ASP A 18 6.24 22.34 -8.72
C ASP A 18 7.44 22.54 -9.67
N ILE A 19 8.41 21.63 -9.57
CA ILE A 19 9.66 21.66 -10.34
C ILE A 19 9.42 21.65 -11.86
N ASN A 20 8.33 21.06 -12.33
CA ASN A 20 7.99 20.96 -13.74
C ASN A 20 7.36 22.24 -14.29
N LYS A 21 7.00 23.18 -13.41
CA LYS A 21 6.46 24.50 -13.76
C LYS A 21 7.47 25.62 -13.55
N LYS A 22 8.74 25.31 -13.33
CA LYS A 22 9.80 26.29 -13.09
C LYS A 22 9.86 27.33 -14.22
N GLY A 23 9.79 28.61 -13.86
CA GLY A 23 9.79 29.73 -14.82
C GLY A 23 8.40 30.23 -15.23
N THR A 24 7.33 29.54 -14.83
CA THR A 24 5.94 30.03 -14.95
C THR A 24 5.47 30.69 -13.65
N PRO A 25 4.43 31.55 -13.67
CA PRO A 25 3.84 32.09 -12.44
C PRO A 25 3.42 30.99 -11.44
N ASP A 26 2.89 29.89 -11.96
CA ASP A 26 2.41 28.75 -11.17
C ASP A 26 3.53 27.98 -10.48
N GLY A 27 4.75 27.98 -11.03
CA GLY A 27 5.92 27.33 -10.41
C GLY A 27 6.45 28.07 -9.17
N SER A 28 6.01 29.31 -8.93
CA SER A 28 6.37 30.09 -7.74
C SER A 28 5.39 29.93 -6.57
N ILE A 29 4.27 29.23 -6.80
CA ILE A 29 3.23 28.99 -5.81
C ILE A 29 3.70 27.87 -4.87
N LYS A 30 3.54 28.09 -3.56
CA LYS A 30 3.80 27.06 -2.54
C LYS A 30 2.66 26.06 -2.50
N VAL A 31 2.97 24.81 -2.80
CA VAL A 31 1.99 23.71 -2.76
C VAL A 31 2.17 22.93 -1.46
N PRO A 32 1.12 22.74 -0.65
CA PRO A 32 1.21 21.97 0.60
C PRO A 32 1.66 20.53 0.36
N GLU A 33 2.56 20.04 1.20
CA GLU A 33 3.14 18.69 1.09
C GLU A 33 2.65 17.74 2.20
N SER A 34 2.90 16.44 2.04
CA SER A 34 2.55 15.38 3.01
C SER A 34 1.06 15.22 3.27
N LEU A 35 0.21 15.57 2.31
CA LEU A 35 -1.25 15.41 2.44
C LEU A 35 -1.69 13.94 2.44
N GLY A 36 -0.77 13.02 2.11
CA GLY A 36 -0.92 11.58 2.34
C GLY A 36 -1.31 11.22 3.78
N ILE A 37 -0.89 12.00 4.78
CA ILE A 37 -1.26 11.74 6.19
C ILE A 37 -2.78 11.79 6.42
N VAL A 38 -3.47 12.72 5.75
CA VAL A 38 -4.93 12.87 5.87
C VAL A 38 -5.62 11.65 5.28
N ILE A 39 -5.11 11.16 4.15
CA ILE A 39 -5.62 9.97 3.46
C ILE A 39 -5.41 8.74 4.32
N GLY A 40 -4.21 8.56 4.87
CA GLY A 40 -3.88 7.46 5.77
C GLY A 40 -4.77 7.45 7.03
N ILE A 41 -5.00 8.61 7.65
CA ILE A 41 -5.89 8.71 8.83
C ILE A 41 -7.34 8.34 8.47
N VAL A 42 -7.88 8.89 7.37
CA VAL A 42 -9.24 8.58 6.94
C VAL A 42 -9.37 7.09 6.59
N PHE A 43 -8.36 6.52 5.92
CA PHE A 43 -8.27 5.09 5.63
C PHE A 43 -8.33 4.25 6.91
N LEU A 44 -7.51 4.57 7.92
CA LEU A 44 -7.48 3.85 9.20
C LEU A 44 -8.83 3.94 9.91
N VAL A 45 -9.46 5.11 9.96
CA VAL A 45 -10.78 5.28 10.58
C VAL A 45 -11.84 4.44 9.85
N VAL A 46 -11.88 4.51 8.52
CA VAL A 46 -12.86 3.74 7.72
C VAL A 46 -12.66 2.24 7.88
N THR A 47 -11.41 1.77 7.85
CA THR A 47 -11.11 0.33 8.01
C THR A 47 -11.40 -0.18 9.41
N ILE A 48 -11.10 0.59 10.46
CA ILE A 48 -11.47 0.23 11.85
C ILE A 48 -12.99 0.20 12.04
N LEU A 49 -13.72 1.17 11.48
CA LEU A 49 -15.19 1.15 11.51
C LEU A 49 -15.72 -0.07 10.76
N PHE A 50 -15.18 -0.37 9.59
CA PHE A 50 -15.56 -1.56 8.83
C PHE A 50 -15.29 -2.85 9.61
N GLN A 51 -14.15 -2.92 10.29
CA GLN A 51 -13.78 -4.04 11.14
C GLN A 51 -14.82 -4.29 12.24
N TYR A 52 -15.25 -3.23 12.93
CA TYR A 52 -16.24 -3.31 14.01
C TYR A 52 -17.58 -3.90 13.55
N PHE A 53 -18.01 -3.62 12.31
CA PHE A 53 -19.27 -4.15 11.78
C PHE A 53 -19.17 -5.53 11.14
N ASN A 54 -17.99 -5.95 10.66
CA ASN A 54 -17.85 -7.17 9.86
C ASN A 54 -17.13 -8.32 10.57
N PHE A 55 -16.34 -8.05 11.62
CA PHE A 55 -15.62 -9.08 12.36
C PHE A 55 -16.14 -9.25 13.77
N THR A 56 -16.27 -10.50 14.20
CA THR A 56 -16.53 -10.89 15.59
C THR A 56 -15.23 -11.21 16.31
N ALA A 57 -15.24 -11.16 17.65
CA ALA A 57 -14.05 -11.38 18.48
C ALA A 57 -13.38 -12.75 18.26
N ASP A 58 -14.15 -13.76 17.86
CA ASP A 58 -13.67 -15.14 17.64
C ASP A 58 -13.15 -15.39 16.22
N SER A 59 -13.07 -14.37 15.38
CA SER A 59 -12.62 -14.53 13.99
C SER A 59 -11.10 -14.77 13.92
N ASN A 60 -10.67 -15.91 13.36
CA ASN A 60 -9.25 -16.21 13.12
C ASN A 60 -8.53 -15.10 12.32
N TRP A 61 -9.25 -14.46 11.39
CA TRP A 61 -8.76 -13.37 10.55
C TRP A 61 -8.54 -12.05 11.29
N LEU A 62 -9.05 -11.90 12.52
CA LEU A 62 -8.93 -10.66 13.29
C LEU A 62 -7.47 -10.34 13.64
N VAL A 63 -6.66 -11.37 13.91
CA VAL A 63 -5.24 -11.22 14.23
C VAL A 63 -4.48 -10.71 13.01
N GLU A 64 -4.71 -11.31 11.83
CA GLU A 64 -4.10 -10.88 10.57
C GLU A 64 -4.56 -9.48 10.15
N TYR A 65 -5.84 -9.15 10.37
CA TYR A 65 -6.39 -7.81 10.10
C TYR A 65 -5.75 -6.75 10.99
N ASN A 66 -5.62 -7.01 12.30
CA ASN A 66 -4.97 -6.09 13.23
C ASN A 66 -3.49 -5.90 12.91
N ALA A 67 -2.80 -6.98 12.53
CA ALA A 67 -1.42 -6.91 12.10
C ALA A 67 -1.23 -6.13 10.79
N ALA A 68 -2.15 -6.28 9.84
CA ALA A 68 -2.24 -5.48 8.64
C ALA A 68 -2.38 -3.99 8.96
N LEU A 69 -3.36 -3.62 9.79
CA LEU A 69 -3.58 -2.23 10.21
C LEU A 69 -2.39 -1.66 10.98
N ALA A 70 -1.77 -2.44 11.87
CA ALA A 70 -0.57 -2.02 12.59
C ALA A 70 0.58 -1.72 11.64
N SER A 71 0.80 -2.58 10.64
CA SER A 71 1.85 -2.42 9.63
C SER A 71 1.62 -1.16 8.77
N VAL A 72 0.36 -0.95 8.33
CA VAL A 72 -0.03 0.25 7.57
C VAL A 72 0.08 1.52 8.42
N CYS A 73 -0.34 1.47 9.68
CA CYS A 73 -0.24 2.60 10.62
C CYS A 73 1.21 2.99 10.88
N PHE A 74 2.09 2.03 11.15
CA PHE A 74 3.52 2.30 11.29
C PHE A 74 4.10 2.89 10.01
N MET A 75 3.68 2.39 8.85
CA MET A 75 4.16 2.94 7.59
C MET A 75 3.72 4.38 7.35
N ILE A 76 2.46 4.73 7.64
CA ILE A 76 1.98 6.11 7.58
C ILE A 76 2.81 7.02 8.48
N LEU A 77 3.07 6.58 9.73
CA LEU A 77 3.89 7.33 10.67
C LEU A 77 5.31 7.53 10.15
N LEU A 78 5.95 6.47 9.66
CA LEU A 78 7.32 6.50 9.17
C LEU A 78 7.46 7.35 7.91
N GLY A 79 6.50 7.28 6.98
CA GLY A 79 6.49 8.15 5.80
C GLY A 79 6.29 9.62 6.16
N PHE A 80 5.48 9.92 7.18
CA PHE A 80 5.37 11.29 7.68
C PHE A 80 6.63 11.77 8.39
N VAL A 81 7.30 10.89 9.13
CA VAL A 81 8.62 11.20 9.72
C VAL A 81 9.65 11.45 8.62
N ASP A 82 9.63 10.68 7.54
CA ASP A 82 10.51 10.87 6.38
C ASP A 82 10.28 12.22 5.72
N ASP A 83 9.01 12.57 5.46
CA ASP A 83 8.64 13.88 4.92
C ASP A 83 9.10 15.06 5.78
N VAL A 84 9.11 14.91 7.11
CA VAL A 84 9.49 15.99 8.04
C VAL A 84 10.99 16.07 8.29
N LEU A 85 11.68 14.93 8.31
CA LEU A 85 13.09 14.84 8.71
C LEU A 85 14.06 14.63 7.55
N ASP A 86 13.58 14.38 6.33
CA ASP A 86 14.37 14.08 5.13
C ASP A 86 15.44 13.01 5.41
N VAL A 87 14.96 11.79 5.71
CA VAL A 87 15.80 10.72 6.25
C VAL A 87 16.70 10.14 5.13
N PRO A 88 17.95 9.75 5.43
CA PRO A 88 18.86 9.19 4.41
C PRO A 88 18.32 7.90 3.77
N TRP A 89 18.57 7.75 2.46
CA TRP A 89 18.08 6.63 1.63
C TRP A 89 18.33 5.22 2.20
N ARG A 90 19.42 5.02 2.96
CA ARG A 90 19.74 3.74 3.59
C ARG A 90 18.67 3.31 4.59
N VAL A 91 18.12 4.27 5.32
CA VAL A 91 17.07 4.05 6.30
C VAL A 91 15.74 3.84 5.59
N LYS A 92 15.48 4.55 4.48
CA LYS A 92 14.27 4.34 3.64
C LYS A 92 14.11 2.89 3.16
N LEU A 93 15.21 2.14 2.98
CA LEU A 93 15.16 0.71 2.66
C LEU A 93 14.84 -0.20 3.87
N VAL A 94 15.24 0.22 5.07
CA VAL A 94 15.07 -0.57 6.31
C VAL A 94 13.71 -0.32 6.96
N LEU A 95 13.18 0.91 6.89
CA LEU A 95 11.91 1.29 7.52
C LEU A 95 10.73 0.38 7.11
N PRO A 96 10.52 0.03 5.82
CA PRO A 96 9.46 -0.89 5.45
C PRO A 96 9.62 -2.29 5.99
N SER A 97 10.86 -2.76 6.16
CA SER A 97 11.12 -4.09 6.74
C SER A 97 10.67 -4.15 8.20
N ILE A 98 10.92 -3.08 8.97
CA ILE A 98 10.49 -2.98 10.38
C ILE A 98 8.96 -2.85 10.46
N ALA A 99 8.37 -2.01 9.60
CA ALA A 99 6.93 -1.80 9.57
C ALA A 99 6.16 -3.05 9.14
N ALA A 100 6.76 -3.96 8.37
CA ALA A 100 6.15 -5.24 7.97
C ALA A 100 6.20 -6.33 9.06
N LEU A 101 6.94 -6.12 10.17
CA LEU A 101 7.09 -7.14 11.22
C LEU A 101 5.76 -7.62 11.83
N PRO A 102 4.76 -6.75 12.15
CA PRO A 102 3.49 -7.20 12.68
C PRO A 102 2.81 -8.20 11.73
N LEU A 103 2.80 -7.91 10.43
CA LEU A 103 2.28 -8.81 9.40
C LEU A 103 3.03 -10.16 9.38
N LEU A 104 4.36 -10.13 9.37
CA LEU A 104 5.20 -11.33 9.30
C LEU A 104 5.02 -12.26 10.51
N MET A 105 4.74 -11.68 11.68
CA MET A 105 4.51 -12.40 12.93
C MET A 105 3.10 -12.99 13.00
N ALA A 106 2.10 -12.28 12.48
CA ALA A 106 0.71 -12.73 12.47
C ALA A 106 0.37 -13.69 11.33
N TYR A 107 1.18 -13.73 10.27
CA TYR A 107 0.94 -14.58 9.11
C TYR A 107 0.88 -16.07 9.49
N ALA A 108 -0.31 -16.66 9.39
CA ALA A 108 -0.57 -18.07 9.67
C ALA A 108 -0.74 -18.93 8.41
N GLY A 109 -0.60 -18.34 7.22
CA GLY A 109 -0.75 -19.01 5.93
C GLY A 109 0.38 -20.00 5.59
N HIS A 110 0.17 -20.76 4.51
CA HIS A 110 1.14 -21.74 4.03
C HIS A 110 2.40 -21.08 3.44
N THR A 111 3.58 -21.53 3.85
CA THR A 111 4.89 -21.07 3.33
C THR A 111 5.34 -21.78 2.05
N THR A 112 4.44 -22.55 1.44
CA THR A 112 4.71 -23.35 0.25
C THR A 112 4.42 -22.55 -1.03
N ILE A 113 5.36 -22.54 -1.97
CA ILE A 113 5.18 -21.92 -3.30
C ILE A 113 5.04 -23.02 -4.36
N ILE A 114 4.14 -22.81 -5.32
CA ILE A 114 4.04 -23.63 -6.52
C ILE A 114 5.08 -23.15 -7.54
N ILE A 115 5.96 -24.05 -7.97
CA ILE A 115 7.04 -23.70 -8.91
C ILE A 115 6.42 -23.39 -10.30
N PRO A 116 6.83 -22.30 -10.99
CA PRO A 116 6.34 -22.02 -12.34
C PRO A 116 6.64 -23.19 -13.28
N LYS A 117 5.67 -23.60 -14.11
CA LYS A 117 5.80 -24.75 -15.02
C LYS A 117 7.09 -24.81 -15.85
N PRO A 118 7.67 -23.70 -16.34
CA PRO A 118 8.96 -23.74 -17.07
C PRO A 118 10.16 -24.20 -16.22
N LEU A 119 10.09 -24.02 -14.90
CA LEU A 119 11.16 -24.36 -13.93
C LEU A 119 11.00 -25.78 -13.36
N VAL A 120 9.79 -26.35 -13.43
CA VAL A 120 9.51 -27.71 -12.94
C VAL A 120 10.44 -28.78 -13.54
N PRO A 121 10.76 -28.78 -14.85
CA PRO A 121 11.68 -29.77 -15.43
C PRO A 121 13.11 -29.69 -14.89
N TYR A 122 13.54 -28.52 -14.38
CA TYR A 122 14.89 -28.31 -13.86
C TYR A 122 15.01 -28.64 -12.37
N ILE A 123 13.93 -28.44 -11.60
CA ILE A 123 13.92 -28.60 -10.14
C ILE A 123 13.35 -29.95 -9.72
N GLY A 124 12.47 -30.55 -10.53
CA GLY A 124 11.86 -31.86 -10.26
C GLY A 124 10.81 -31.86 -9.14
N LEU A 125 10.36 -30.68 -8.70
CA LEU A 125 9.35 -30.49 -7.66
C LEU A 125 8.25 -29.55 -8.16
N ASP A 126 7.00 -29.87 -7.86
CA ASP A 126 5.84 -29.01 -8.17
C ASP A 126 5.56 -28.00 -7.03
N ILE A 127 5.88 -28.39 -5.79
CA ILE A 127 5.63 -27.60 -4.57
C ILE A 127 6.92 -27.56 -3.76
N LEU A 128 7.34 -26.35 -3.36
CA LEU A 128 8.51 -26.11 -2.53
C LEU A 128 8.08 -25.41 -1.24
N ASP A 129 8.45 -25.96 -0.08
CA ASP A 129 8.31 -25.25 1.20
C ASP A 129 9.53 -24.36 1.45
N LEU A 130 9.30 -23.05 1.52
CA LEU A 130 10.37 -22.07 1.73
C LEU A 130 10.56 -21.70 3.20
N GLY A 131 9.60 -22.04 4.08
CA GLY A 131 9.66 -21.69 5.51
C GLY A 131 10.04 -20.21 5.76
N TRP A 132 11.17 -19.99 6.44
CA TRP A 132 11.66 -18.64 6.78
C TRP A 132 11.99 -17.77 5.56
N ILE A 133 12.39 -18.38 4.44
CA ILE A 133 12.71 -17.66 3.20
C ILE A 133 11.44 -17.01 2.63
N TYR A 134 10.28 -17.66 2.82
CA TYR A 134 8.98 -17.08 2.45
C TYR A 134 8.69 -15.80 3.23
N LYS A 135 9.00 -15.80 4.54
CA LYS A 135 8.87 -14.61 5.39
C LYS A 135 9.83 -13.49 4.97
N LEU A 136 11.07 -13.83 4.62
CA LEU A 136 12.00 -12.86 4.05
C LEU A 136 11.45 -12.25 2.75
N TYR A 137 10.92 -13.09 1.84
CA TYR A 137 10.29 -12.63 0.60
C TYR A 137 9.12 -11.66 0.86
N MET A 138 8.23 -11.96 1.81
CA MET A 138 7.14 -11.06 2.18
C MET A 138 7.64 -9.70 2.69
N GLY A 139 8.71 -9.69 3.50
CA GLY A 139 9.34 -8.45 3.95
C GLY A 139 9.94 -7.63 2.80
N LEU A 140 10.65 -8.30 1.90
CA LEU A 140 11.23 -7.67 0.71
C LEU A 140 10.15 -7.15 -0.25
N LEU A 141 9.01 -7.83 -0.36
CA LEU A 141 7.86 -7.35 -1.13
C LEU A 141 7.33 -6.03 -0.57
N ALA A 142 7.20 -5.90 0.75
CA ALA A 142 6.77 -4.65 1.38
C ALA A 142 7.76 -3.50 1.12
N VAL A 143 9.06 -3.78 1.18
CA VAL A 143 10.13 -2.81 0.81
C VAL A 143 10.02 -2.44 -0.66
N PHE A 144 9.81 -3.41 -1.54
CA PHE A 144 9.70 -3.17 -2.98
C PHE A 144 8.48 -2.30 -3.32
N CYS A 145 7.28 -2.67 -2.84
CA CYS A 145 6.05 -1.93 -3.17
C CYS A 145 6.09 -0.47 -2.69
N THR A 146 6.65 -0.21 -1.51
CA THR A 146 6.76 1.15 -0.95
C THR A 146 7.75 2.02 -1.72
N ASN A 147 8.93 1.47 -2.04
CA ASN A 147 9.96 2.21 -2.77
C ASN A 147 9.65 2.34 -4.26
N SER A 148 8.97 1.37 -4.87
CA SER A 148 8.64 1.40 -6.30
C SER A 148 7.74 2.58 -6.65
N ILE A 149 6.69 2.81 -5.87
CA ILE A 149 5.78 3.95 -6.05
C ILE A 149 6.53 5.27 -5.83
N ASN A 150 7.42 5.32 -4.82
CA ASN A 150 8.18 6.52 -4.50
C ASN A 150 9.19 6.88 -5.61
N ILE A 151 9.89 5.90 -6.18
CA ILE A 151 10.83 6.14 -7.29
C ILE A 151 10.07 6.55 -8.56
N HIS A 152 8.86 6.02 -8.77
CA HIS A 152 7.99 6.35 -9.90
C HIS A 152 7.08 7.56 -9.59
N ALA A 153 7.68 8.63 -9.06
CA ALA A 153 7.01 9.87 -8.66
C ALA A 153 7.55 11.10 -9.41
N GLY A 154 6.96 12.27 -9.16
CA GLY A 154 7.49 13.56 -9.64
C GLY A 154 6.68 14.21 -10.76
N LEU A 155 5.53 13.64 -11.13
CA LEU A 155 4.55 14.25 -12.02
C LEU A 155 3.20 14.39 -11.30
N ASN A 156 2.53 15.53 -11.47
CA ASN A 156 1.23 15.81 -10.84
C ASN A 156 0.20 14.70 -11.13
N GLY A 157 -0.21 13.97 -10.10
CA GLY A 157 -1.22 12.91 -10.20
C GLY A 157 -0.65 11.51 -10.46
N LEU A 158 0.65 11.34 -10.64
CA LEU A 158 1.23 10.06 -11.04
C LEU A 158 1.25 9.03 -9.91
N GLU A 159 1.62 9.43 -8.70
CA GLU A 159 1.73 8.57 -7.51
C GLU A 159 0.36 8.02 -7.09
N VAL A 160 -0.64 8.90 -7.12
CA VAL A 160 -2.02 8.54 -6.79
C VAL A 160 -2.68 7.81 -7.95
N GLY A 161 -2.42 8.24 -9.18
CA GLY A 161 -2.97 7.66 -10.40
C GLY A 161 -2.58 6.19 -10.57
N GLN A 162 -1.29 5.87 -10.40
CA GLN A 162 -0.83 4.46 -10.45
C GLN A 162 -1.50 3.64 -9.34
N THR A 163 -1.59 4.17 -8.11
CA THR A 163 -2.23 3.48 -6.98
C THR A 163 -3.71 3.20 -7.26
N VAL A 164 -4.44 4.15 -7.87
CA VAL A 164 -5.83 3.98 -8.28
C VAL A 164 -5.96 2.87 -9.33
N VAL A 165 -5.10 2.85 -10.36
CA VAL A 165 -5.12 1.81 -11.41
C VAL A 165 -4.82 0.44 -10.83
N ILE A 166 -3.78 0.30 -10.01
CA ILE A 166 -3.40 -0.96 -9.37
C ILE A 166 -4.53 -1.44 -8.44
N SER A 167 -5.10 -0.55 -7.63
CA SER A 167 -6.21 -0.88 -6.71
C SER A 167 -7.44 -1.36 -7.46
N CYS A 168 -7.81 -0.72 -8.58
CA CYS A 168 -8.90 -1.18 -9.45
C CYS A 168 -8.62 -2.58 -10.00
N ALA A 169 -7.40 -2.85 -10.48
CA ALA A 169 -7.02 -4.15 -11.00
C ALA A 169 -7.11 -5.25 -9.92
N ILE A 170 -6.64 -4.96 -8.70
CA ILE A 170 -6.73 -5.89 -7.56
C ILE A 170 -8.20 -6.16 -7.21
N LEU A 171 -9.06 -5.14 -7.17
CA LEU A 171 -10.49 -5.32 -6.88
C LEU A 171 -11.19 -6.18 -7.93
N ILE A 172 -10.98 -5.89 -9.23
CA ILE A 172 -11.54 -6.69 -10.32
C ILE A 172 -11.08 -8.14 -10.20
N HIS A 173 -9.78 -8.36 -9.96
CA HIS A 173 -9.23 -9.69 -9.79
C HIS A 173 -9.86 -10.44 -8.60
N ASN A 174 -9.98 -9.79 -7.44
CA ASN A 174 -10.60 -10.39 -6.26
C ASN A 174 -12.06 -10.78 -6.51
N VAL A 175 -12.85 -9.91 -7.14
CA VAL A 175 -14.26 -10.20 -7.47
C VAL A 175 -14.37 -11.39 -8.44
N MET A 176 -13.52 -11.44 -9.46
CA MET A 176 -13.49 -12.56 -10.40
C MET A 176 -13.13 -13.89 -9.71
N GLN A 177 -12.16 -13.89 -8.80
CA GLN A 177 -11.72 -15.10 -8.09
C GLN A 177 -12.78 -15.60 -7.10
N ILE A 178 -13.50 -14.69 -6.43
CA ILE A 178 -14.62 -15.05 -5.55
C ILE A 178 -15.75 -15.72 -6.36
N GLY A 179 -16.02 -15.23 -7.58
CA GLY A 179 -17.03 -15.80 -8.46
C GLY A 179 -16.63 -17.14 -9.10
N ALA A 180 -15.34 -17.34 -9.37
CA ALA A 180 -14.84 -18.54 -10.05
C ALA A 180 -14.58 -19.73 -9.13
N SER A 181 -14.27 -19.49 -7.85
CA SER A 181 -13.95 -20.55 -6.90
C SER A 181 -15.20 -21.03 -6.15
N THR A 182 -15.16 -22.25 -5.63
CA THR A 182 -16.17 -22.81 -4.70
C THR A 182 -15.62 -22.89 -3.27
N ASP A 183 -14.31 -22.80 -3.11
CA ASP A 183 -13.62 -22.93 -1.82
C ASP A 183 -13.90 -21.71 -0.90
N PRO A 184 -14.56 -21.93 0.27
CA PRO A 184 -14.88 -20.85 1.20
C PRO A 184 -13.65 -20.11 1.75
N GLU A 185 -12.56 -20.82 2.02
CA GLU A 185 -11.34 -20.21 2.59
C GLU A 185 -10.67 -19.28 1.57
N TYR A 186 -10.60 -19.75 0.31
CA TYR A 186 -10.12 -18.94 -0.80
C TYR A 186 -10.97 -17.67 -1.03
N LYS A 187 -12.30 -17.78 -0.93
CA LYS A 187 -13.20 -16.63 -1.03
C LYS A 187 -12.99 -15.63 0.11
N GLN A 188 -12.78 -16.11 1.33
CA GLN A 188 -12.53 -15.24 2.48
C GLN A 188 -11.21 -14.47 2.34
N ALA A 189 -10.15 -15.08 1.84
CA ALA A 189 -8.88 -14.38 1.57
C ALA A 189 -9.05 -13.23 0.56
N HIS A 190 -9.78 -13.47 -0.54
CA HIS A 190 -10.07 -12.42 -1.51
C HIS A 190 -11.02 -11.34 -0.96
N ALA A 191 -11.99 -11.71 -0.11
CA ALA A 191 -12.85 -10.75 0.56
C ALA A 191 -12.06 -9.84 1.53
N PHE A 192 -11.12 -10.43 2.27
CA PHE A 192 -10.19 -9.70 3.13
C PHE A 192 -9.38 -8.67 2.34
N SER A 193 -8.82 -9.07 1.19
CA SER A 193 -8.09 -8.17 0.30
C SER A 193 -8.99 -7.02 -0.20
N ILE A 194 -10.24 -7.30 -0.56
CA ILE A 194 -11.23 -6.26 -0.91
C ILE A 194 -11.42 -5.27 0.23
N TYR A 195 -11.52 -5.74 1.49
CA TYR A 195 -11.75 -4.87 2.64
C TYR A 195 -10.64 -3.85 2.88
N LEU A 196 -9.40 -4.16 2.50
CA LEU A 196 -8.27 -3.23 2.57
C LEU A 196 -8.09 -2.38 1.31
N VAL A 197 -8.46 -2.87 0.13
CA VAL A 197 -8.24 -2.15 -1.14
C VAL A 197 -9.40 -1.20 -1.47
N GLN A 198 -10.64 -1.53 -1.11
CA GLN A 198 -11.79 -0.64 -1.34
C GLN A 198 -11.65 0.76 -0.68
N PRO A 199 -11.22 0.91 0.58
CA PRO A 199 -11.04 2.22 1.19
C PRO A 199 -9.78 2.90 0.68
N LEU A 200 -8.74 2.15 0.30
CA LEU A 200 -7.54 2.69 -0.34
C LEU A 200 -7.92 3.37 -1.66
N LEU A 201 -8.70 2.70 -2.51
CA LEU A 201 -9.17 3.26 -3.78
C LEU A 201 -10.02 4.52 -3.54
N ALA A 202 -11.02 4.44 -2.64
CA ALA A 202 -11.92 5.56 -2.38
C ALA A 202 -11.18 6.81 -1.84
N THR A 203 -10.27 6.61 -0.89
CA THR A 203 -9.46 7.71 -0.31
C THR A 203 -8.42 8.23 -1.30
N SER A 204 -7.85 7.36 -2.14
CA SER A 204 -6.92 7.77 -3.22
C SER A 204 -7.62 8.55 -4.32
N LEU A 205 -8.82 8.18 -4.74
CA LEU A 205 -9.62 8.96 -5.69
C LEU A 205 -9.92 10.37 -5.15
N ALA A 206 -10.22 10.48 -3.85
CA ALA A 206 -10.41 11.77 -3.20
C ALA A 206 -9.11 12.60 -3.24
N LEU A 207 -7.95 12.01 -2.97
CA LEU A 207 -6.65 12.69 -3.08
C LEU A 207 -6.31 13.09 -4.52
N LEU A 208 -6.59 12.20 -5.48
CA LEU A 208 -6.34 12.40 -6.89
C LEU A 208 -7.05 13.65 -7.39
N SER A 209 -8.28 13.92 -6.94
CA SER A 209 -9.01 15.12 -7.35
C SER A 209 -8.32 16.44 -6.97
N PHE A 210 -7.48 16.45 -5.92
CA PHE A 210 -6.67 17.61 -5.53
C PHE A 210 -5.23 17.57 -6.07
N ASN A 211 -4.70 16.39 -6.36
CA ASN A 211 -3.34 16.18 -6.84
C ASN A 211 -3.24 16.14 -8.38
N TRP A 212 -4.36 15.97 -9.08
CA TRP A 212 -4.44 15.98 -10.55
C TRP A 212 -3.92 17.30 -11.11
N TYR A 213 -3.35 17.25 -12.33
CA TYR A 213 -2.82 18.43 -12.98
C TYR A 213 -3.91 19.50 -13.24
N PRO A 214 -3.69 20.78 -12.84
CA PRO A 214 -2.59 21.31 -12.05
C PRO A 214 -2.73 21.00 -10.55
N SER A 215 -1.69 20.39 -9.96
CA SER A 215 -1.76 19.92 -8.57
C SER A 215 -1.95 21.06 -7.56
N SER A 216 -2.94 20.90 -6.68
CA SER A 216 -3.19 21.79 -5.55
C SER A 216 -2.55 21.30 -4.25
N VAL A 217 -2.16 20.02 -4.18
CA VAL A 217 -1.54 19.39 -3.00
C VAL A 217 -0.54 18.33 -3.43
N PHE A 218 0.59 18.23 -2.74
CA PHE A 218 1.53 17.12 -2.89
C PHE A 218 1.28 16.04 -1.84
N VAL A 219 1.49 14.81 -2.28
CA VAL A 219 1.14 13.62 -1.51
C VAL A 219 2.19 13.30 -0.44
N GLY A 220 3.46 13.55 -0.74
CA GLY A 220 4.63 13.23 0.09
C GLY A 220 4.97 11.73 0.11
N ASP A 221 6.13 11.42 0.69
CA ASP A 221 6.57 10.06 1.00
C ASP A 221 5.56 9.35 1.91
N THR A 222 4.83 10.10 2.74
CA THR A 222 3.73 9.56 3.55
C THR A 222 2.74 8.75 2.71
N TYR A 223 2.31 9.25 1.55
CA TYR A 223 1.33 8.55 0.71
C TYR A 223 1.94 7.35 -0.01
N THR A 224 3.14 7.50 -0.57
CA THR A 224 3.77 6.44 -1.38
C THR A 224 4.07 5.21 -0.52
N TYR A 225 4.55 5.45 0.71
CA TYR A 225 4.76 4.43 1.72
C TYR A 225 3.45 3.79 2.18
N PHE A 226 2.44 4.60 2.51
CA PHE A 226 1.10 4.12 2.87
C PHE A 226 0.49 3.22 1.78
N ALA A 227 0.48 3.68 0.52
CA ALA A 227 -0.10 2.96 -0.61
C ALA A 227 0.65 1.65 -0.86
N GLY A 228 1.98 1.69 -0.89
CA GLY A 228 2.82 0.52 -1.13
C GLY A 228 2.65 -0.55 -0.05
N MET A 229 2.63 -0.17 1.22
CA MET A 229 2.41 -1.12 2.33
C MET A 229 0.99 -1.71 2.28
N THR A 230 -0.03 -0.89 2.03
CA THR A 230 -1.42 -1.38 1.95
C THR A 230 -1.59 -2.40 0.82
N MET A 231 -0.99 -2.14 -0.35
CA MET A 231 -1.01 -3.08 -1.47
C MET A 231 -0.18 -4.34 -1.19
N ALA A 232 0.98 -4.23 -0.54
CA ALA A 232 1.78 -5.38 -0.13
C ALA A 232 1.01 -6.29 0.85
N VAL A 233 0.39 -5.70 1.87
CA VAL A 233 -0.42 -6.41 2.88
C VAL A 233 -1.64 -7.09 2.22
N ALA A 234 -2.38 -6.36 1.38
CA ALA A 234 -3.52 -6.93 0.64
C ALA A 234 -3.08 -8.04 -0.32
N GLY A 235 -1.86 -7.95 -0.84
CA GLY A 235 -1.19 -8.95 -1.65
C GLY A 235 -0.86 -10.24 -0.90
N ILE A 236 -0.22 -10.09 0.26
CA ILE A 236 0.24 -11.19 1.11
C ILE A 236 -0.94 -11.95 1.72
N LEU A 237 -1.90 -11.23 2.32
CA LEU A 237 -3.03 -11.85 3.01
C LEU A 237 -4.14 -12.32 2.07
N GLY A 238 -4.25 -11.71 0.88
CA GLY A 238 -5.13 -12.18 -0.18
C GLY A 238 -4.75 -13.55 -0.77
N HIS A 239 -3.66 -14.16 -0.28
CA HIS A 239 -3.15 -15.45 -0.74
C HIS A 239 -3.11 -15.56 -2.27
N PHE A 240 -2.67 -14.49 -2.94
CA PHE A 240 -2.38 -14.59 -4.36
C PHE A 240 -1.28 -15.63 -4.51
N ARG A 241 -1.65 -16.86 -4.89
CA ARG A 241 -0.70 -17.96 -5.15
C ARG A 241 0.37 -17.58 -6.19
N CYS A 242 0.22 -16.42 -6.83
CA CYS A 242 1.25 -15.68 -7.53
C CYS A 242 1.28 -14.22 -7.05
N VAL A 243 1.89 -13.94 -5.89
CA VAL A 243 2.33 -12.58 -5.49
C VAL A 243 3.21 -11.95 -6.59
N SER A 244 3.84 -12.78 -7.43
CA SER A 244 4.54 -12.40 -8.67
C SER A 244 3.67 -11.68 -9.71
N ARG A 245 2.33 -11.75 -9.66
CA ARG A 245 1.47 -10.98 -10.59
C ARG A 245 1.25 -9.54 -10.18
N ILE A 246 1.27 -9.23 -8.89
CA ILE A 246 1.27 -7.84 -8.41
C ILE A 246 2.55 -7.13 -8.90
N TYR A 247 3.66 -7.86 -8.97
CA TYR A 247 4.94 -7.41 -9.52
C TYR A 247 4.84 -6.84 -10.95
N TYR A 248 3.98 -7.40 -11.82
CA TYR A 248 3.77 -6.91 -13.20
C TYR A 248 2.83 -5.69 -13.30
N ILE A 249 2.13 -5.34 -12.22
CA ILE A 249 1.22 -4.18 -12.21
C ILE A 249 1.90 -2.98 -11.54
N ILE A 250 2.85 -3.21 -10.62
CA ILE A 250 3.58 -2.18 -9.89
C ILE A 250 4.89 -1.76 -10.61
N ALA A 251 5.48 -2.63 -11.45
CA ALA A 251 6.69 -2.38 -12.26
C ALA A 251 6.35 -2.15 -13.73
#